data_AF-A0A2X4VHB1-F1
#
_entry.id   AF-A0A2X4VHB1-F1
#
_cell.length_a   1.000
_cell.length_b   1.000
_cell.length_c   1.000
_cell.angle_alpha   90.00
_cell.angle_beta   90.00
_cell.angle_gamma   90.00
#
_symmetry.space_group_name_H-M   'P 1'
#
loop_
_entity.id
_entity.type
_entity.pdbx_description
1 polymer ?
#
loop_
_entity_poly.entity_id
_entity_poly.type
_entity_poly.pdbx_seq_one_letter_code
_entity_poly.pdbx_strand_id
1 'polypeptide(L)'
;MIRITDTAQEHFAKLLANQEEGTQIRVFVINPGTPTAECGVSYCPPDAVEATDTELKFEKLSAYIDELSKPYLDDAEIDFVTDQLGSQLTLKAPNAKMRKVDDNAPLMERVEYVLQSQINPQLAGHGGRVTLMEITDDSLAILQFGRRL
;
A
#
# COMPACT_ATOMS: atom_id res chain seq x y z
N MET A 1 -8.12 4.58 -10.32
CA MET A 1 -8.52 5.65 -9.38
C MET A 1 -9.20 5.01 -8.18
N ILE A 2 -8.97 5.46 -6.94
CA ILE A 2 -9.63 4.90 -5.76
C ILE A 2 -11.12 5.29 -5.75
N ARG A 3 -11.99 4.35 -5.39
CA ARG A 3 -13.41 4.58 -5.12
C ARG A 3 -13.69 4.45 -3.61
N ILE A 4 -14.43 5.40 -3.05
CA ILE A 4 -14.96 5.31 -1.68
C ILE A 4 -16.48 5.37 -1.79
N THR A 5 -17.16 4.32 -1.33
CA THR A 5 -18.63 4.26 -1.39
C THR A 5 -19.28 5.31 -0.50
N ASP A 6 -20.54 5.66 -0.77
CA ASP A 6 -21.26 6.66 0.01
C ASP A 6 -21.40 6.25 1.49
N THR A 7 -21.59 4.95 1.76
CA THR A 7 -21.64 4.39 3.11
C THR A 7 -20.30 4.52 3.83
N ALA A 8 -19.18 4.29 3.13
CA ALA A 8 -17.85 4.50 3.69
C ALA A 8 -17.57 6.00 3.94
N GLN A 9 -17.94 6.88 3.02
CA GLN A 9 -17.82 8.32 3.20
C GLN A 9 -18.61 8.81 4.43
N GLU A 10 -19.84 8.31 4.61
CA GLU A 10 -20.64 8.61 5.81
C GLU A 10 -19.99 8.12 7.09
N HIS A 11 -19.41 6.92 7.06
CA HIS A 11 -18.71 6.40 8.21
C HIS A 11 -17.49 7.27 8.56
N PHE A 12 -16.65 7.58 7.59
CA PHE A 12 -15.48 8.44 7.81
C PHE A 12 -15.88 9.83 8.29
N ALA A 13 -16.91 10.45 7.70
CA ALA A 13 -17.39 11.76 8.17
C ALA A 13 -17.76 11.76 9.66
N LYS A 14 -18.39 10.68 10.15
CA LYS A 14 -18.69 10.52 11.59
C LYS A 14 -17.42 10.37 12.43
N LEU A 15 -16.41 9.68 11.94
CA LEU A 15 -15.12 9.54 12.63
C LEU A 15 -14.36 10.86 12.69
N LEU A 16 -14.29 11.56 11.55
CA LEU A 16 -13.61 12.84 11.39
C LEU A 16 -14.27 13.96 12.19
N ALA A 17 -15.59 13.92 12.43
CA ALA A 17 -16.29 14.86 13.29
C ALA A 17 -15.80 14.86 14.75
N ASN A 18 -15.10 13.80 15.19
CA ASN A 18 -14.49 13.71 16.52
C ASN A 18 -12.99 14.01 16.51
N GLN A 19 -12.42 14.40 15.36
CA GLN A 19 -11.01 14.78 15.22
C GLN A 19 -10.86 16.30 15.20
N GLU A 20 -9.62 16.76 15.25
CA GLU A 20 -9.29 18.18 15.11
C GLU A 20 -9.75 18.72 13.75
N GLU A 21 -10.13 20.01 13.73
CA GLU A 21 -10.64 20.66 12.52
C GLU A 21 -9.63 20.55 11.36
N GLY A 22 -10.14 20.20 10.18
CA GLY A 22 -9.32 20.01 8.98
C GLY A 22 -8.70 18.61 8.86
N THR A 23 -8.82 17.73 9.86
CA THR A 23 -8.38 16.34 9.74
C THR A 23 -9.17 15.61 8.65
N GLN A 24 -8.44 14.87 7.81
CA GLN A 24 -8.97 14.05 6.72
C GLN A 24 -8.46 12.61 6.85
N ILE A 25 -8.53 11.81 5.79
CA ILE A 25 -7.94 10.46 5.77
C ILE A 25 -6.71 10.39 4.86
N ARG A 26 -5.80 9.48 5.18
CA ARG A 26 -4.72 9.03 4.29
C ARG A 26 -4.93 7.56 3.95
N VAL A 27 -4.81 7.21 2.67
CA VAL A 27 -4.86 5.82 2.19
C VAL A 27 -3.47 5.45 1.67
N PHE A 28 -2.94 4.33 2.14
CA PHE A 28 -1.55 3.94 1.87
C PHE A 28 -1.41 2.43 1.70
N VAL A 29 -0.28 2.02 1.11
CA VAL A 29 0.13 0.62 0.99
C VAL A 29 1.44 0.43 1.74
N ILE A 30 1.45 -0.47 2.72
CA ILE A 30 2.66 -0.92 3.41
C ILE A 30 3.28 -2.03 2.56
N ASN A 31 4.60 -1.97 2.35
CA ASN A 31 5.34 -2.91 1.48
C ASN A 31 4.73 -3.01 0.07
N PRO A 32 4.54 -1.88 -0.63
CA PRO A 32 3.91 -1.88 -1.93
C PRO A 32 4.68 -2.76 -2.91
N GLY A 33 3.95 -3.52 -3.73
CA GLY A 33 4.57 -4.39 -4.70
C GLY A 33 5.31 -5.56 -4.08
N THR A 34 4.94 -6.03 -2.88
CA THR A 34 5.37 -7.34 -2.36
C THR A 34 4.15 -8.23 -2.08
N PRO A 35 4.30 -9.53 -1.80
CA PRO A 35 3.16 -10.36 -1.36
C PRO A 35 2.66 -9.99 0.03
N THR A 36 3.49 -9.33 0.84
CA THR A 36 3.13 -8.81 2.16
C THR A 36 2.59 -7.38 2.07
N ALA A 37 2.16 -6.96 0.88
CA ALA A 37 1.52 -5.67 0.72
C ALA A 37 0.21 -5.63 1.49
N GLU A 38 0.04 -4.60 2.31
CA GLU A 38 -1.15 -4.36 3.12
C GLU A 38 -1.63 -2.95 2.87
N CYS A 39 -2.94 -2.80 2.68
CA CYS A 39 -3.55 -1.48 2.50
C CYS A 39 -4.09 -0.97 3.83
N GLY A 40 -3.86 0.30 4.11
CA GLY A 40 -4.27 0.94 5.34
C GLY A 40 -5.00 2.26 5.09
N VAL A 41 -5.73 2.67 6.12
CA VAL A 41 -6.30 4.02 6.23
C VAL A 41 -5.93 4.58 7.59
N SER A 42 -5.51 5.84 7.64
CA SER A 42 -5.25 6.57 8.88
C SER A 42 -5.88 7.96 8.83
N TYR A 43 -5.96 8.62 9.99
CA TYR A 43 -6.22 10.05 10.01
C TYR A 43 -5.03 10.84 9.44
N CYS A 44 -5.33 11.94 8.78
CA CYS A 44 -4.36 12.84 8.18
C CYS A 44 -4.71 14.27 8.62
N PRO A 45 -4.14 14.76 9.74
CA PRO A 45 -4.27 16.15 10.13
C PRO A 45 -3.59 17.07 9.09
N PRO A 46 -3.93 18.37 9.04
CA PRO A 46 -3.42 19.30 8.03
C PRO A 46 -1.88 19.41 7.98
N ASP A 47 -1.21 19.24 9.10
CA ASP A 47 0.24 19.30 9.25
C ASP A 47 0.96 18.00 8.82
N ALA A 48 0.22 16.90 8.64
CA ALA A 48 0.72 15.63 8.12
C ALA A 48 0.50 15.47 6.60
N VAL A 49 0.01 16.50 5.91
CA VAL A 49 -0.11 16.52 4.44
C VAL A 49 1.23 16.92 3.85
N GLU A 50 1.77 16.06 2.98
CA GLU A 50 3.03 16.27 2.31
C GLU A 50 2.82 16.89 0.92
N ALA A 51 3.79 17.66 0.44
CA ALA A 51 3.69 18.32 -0.86
C ALA A 51 3.60 17.33 -2.05
N THR A 52 4.05 16.10 -1.86
CA THR A 52 4.01 15.02 -2.84
C THR A 52 2.70 14.21 -2.80
N ASP A 53 1.84 14.47 -1.81
CA ASP A 53 0.57 13.76 -1.73
C ASP A 53 -0.36 14.15 -2.87
N THR A 54 -1.11 13.17 -3.35
CA THR A 54 -2.27 13.40 -4.20
C THR A 54 -3.52 13.50 -3.33
N GLU A 55 -4.17 14.67 -3.32
CA GLU A 55 -5.49 14.85 -2.72
C GLU A 55 -6.58 14.38 -3.68
N LEU A 56 -7.41 13.43 -3.23
CA LEU A 56 -8.65 13.04 -3.89
C LEU A 56 -9.84 13.59 -3.11
N LYS A 57 -10.63 14.45 -3.76
CA LYS A 57 -11.82 15.07 -3.14
C LYS A 57 -13.05 14.22 -3.38
N PHE A 58 -13.77 13.92 -2.30
CA PHE A 58 -15.07 13.29 -2.29
C PHE A 58 -16.11 14.24 -1.70
N GLU A 59 -17.39 13.86 -1.71
CA GLU A 59 -18.46 14.75 -1.24
C GLU A 59 -18.36 15.08 0.25
N LYS A 60 -17.92 14.11 1.07
CA LYS A 60 -17.92 14.24 2.54
C LYS A 60 -16.54 14.34 3.18
N LEU A 61 -15.46 14.14 2.41
CA LEU A 61 -14.07 14.12 2.88
C LEU A 61 -13.07 14.26 1.73
N SER A 62 -11.81 14.54 2.06
CA SER A 62 -10.67 14.34 1.18
C SER A 62 -9.88 13.10 1.60
N ALA A 63 -9.29 12.39 0.64
CA ALA A 63 -8.34 11.32 0.89
C ALA A 63 -6.97 11.68 0.30
N TYR A 64 -5.94 11.64 1.14
CA TYR A 64 -4.56 11.86 0.73
C TYR A 64 -3.86 10.53 0.44
N ILE A 65 -3.05 10.50 -0.61
CA ILE A 65 -2.29 9.31 -1.02
C ILE A 65 -0.87 9.73 -1.31
N ASP A 66 0.09 9.07 -0.67
CA ASP A 66 1.51 9.30 -0.94
C ASP A 66 1.92 8.76 -2.33
N GLU A 67 2.97 9.34 -2.89
CA GLU A 67 3.45 9.01 -4.23
C GLU A 67 3.82 7.52 -4.39
N LEU A 68 4.33 6.86 -3.34
CA LEU A 68 4.75 5.46 -3.40
C LEU A 68 3.54 4.50 -3.41
N SER A 69 2.48 4.84 -2.69
CA SER A 69 1.25 4.04 -2.63
C SER A 69 0.37 4.20 -3.87
N LYS A 70 0.41 5.37 -4.52
CA LYS A 70 -0.50 5.74 -5.61
C LYS A 70 -0.60 4.71 -6.75
N PRO A 71 0.50 4.13 -7.29
CA PRO A 71 0.40 3.14 -8.38
C PRO A 71 -0.31 1.84 -7.97
N TYR A 72 -0.28 1.51 -6.68
CA TYR A 72 -0.78 0.25 -6.12
C TYR A 72 -2.24 0.33 -5.69
N LEU A 73 -2.76 1.54 -5.53
CA LEU A 73 -4.15 1.81 -5.20
C LEU A 73 -5.02 2.06 -6.44
N ASP A 74 -4.50 1.82 -7.64
CA ASP A 74 -5.33 1.83 -8.82
C ASP A 74 -6.42 0.74 -8.73
N ASP A 75 -7.64 1.10 -9.11
CA ASP A 75 -8.86 0.31 -8.91
C ASP A 75 -9.14 -0.14 -7.46
N ALA A 76 -8.59 0.55 -6.46
CA ALA A 76 -8.93 0.27 -5.07
C ALA A 76 -10.35 0.75 -4.73
N GLU A 77 -11.04 0.01 -3.86
CA GLU A 77 -12.37 0.33 -3.35
C GLU A 77 -12.38 0.27 -1.82
N ILE A 78 -12.88 1.31 -1.18
CA ILE A 78 -13.21 1.34 0.25
C ILE A 78 -14.72 1.32 0.41
N ASP A 79 -15.21 0.35 1.17
CA ASP A 79 -16.63 0.18 1.47
C ASP A 79 -16.87 -0.04 2.96
N PHE A 80 -18.06 0.35 3.43
CA PHE A 80 -18.51 0.11 4.79
C PHE A 80 -19.81 -0.69 4.74
N VAL A 81 -19.72 -1.95 5.17
CA VAL A 81 -20.83 -2.90 5.15
C VAL A 81 -21.34 -3.05 6.57
N THR A 82 -22.65 -2.91 6.75
CA THR A 82 -23.34 -3.23 8.01
C THR A 82 -24.29 -4.39 7.79
N ASP A 83 -24.16 -5.44 8.60
CA ASP A 83 -25.04 -6.60 8.58
C ASP A 83 -25.49 -6.99 10.02
N GLN A 84 -26.08 -8.17 10.17
CA GLN A 84 -26.61 -8.65 11.46
C GLN A 84 -25.52 -9.00 12.48
N LEU A 85 -24.29 -9.25 12.03
CA LEU A 85 -23.15 -9.64 12.87
C LEU A 85 -22.30 -8.43 13.29
N GLY A 86 -22.43 -7.31 12.58
CA GLY A 86 -21.80 -6.05 12.94
C GLY A 86 -21.62 -5.14 11.74
N SER A 87 -20.68 -4.22 11.87
CA SER A 87 -20.28 -3.32 10.79
C SER A 87 -18.79 -3.42 10.55
N GLN A 88 -18.38 -3.46 9.28
CA GLN A 88 -16.99 -3.60 8.90
C GLN A 88 -16.64 -2.66 7.75
N LEU A 89 -15.54 -1.93 7.93
CA LEU A 89 -14.85 -1.24 6.85
C LEU A 89 -13.99 -2.25 6.08
N THR A 90 -14.10 -2.24 4.75
CA THR A 90 -13.30 -3.07 3.86
C THR A 90 -12.54 -2.19 2.89
N LEU A 91 -11.27 -2.50 2.65
CA LEU A 91 -10.43 -1.87 1.65
C LEU A 91 -9.88 -2.96 0.74
N LYS A 92 -10.32 -2.94 -0.51
CA LYS A 92 -9.88 -3.88 -1.55
C LYS A 92 -9.02 -3.12 -2.54
N ALA A 93 -7.75 -3.48 -2.66
CA ALA A 93 -6.86 -2.91 -3.67
C ALA A 93 -6.31 -4.05 -4.53
N PRO A 94 -6.90 -4.32 -5.70
CA PRO A 94 -6.54 -5.48 -6.52
C PRO A 94 -5.10 -5.42 -7.02
N ASN A 95 -4.53 -4.22 -7.11
CA ASN A 95 -3.17 -3.95 -7.57
C ASN A 95 -2.16 -3.74 -6.43
N ALA A 96 -2.58 -3.86 -5.16
CA ALA A 96 -1.69 -3.56 -4.04
C ALA A 96 -0.57 -4.57 -3.86
N LYS A 97 -0.90 -5.84 -4.10
CA LYS A 97 0.08 -6.92 -4.10
C LYS A 97 0.85 -6.90 -5.41
N MET A 98 2.12 -7.29 -5.31
CA MET A 98 2.95 -7.57 -6.49
C MET A 98 2.14 -8.43 -7.46
N ARG A 99 1.84 -7.89 -8.65
CA ARG A 99 1.35 -8.73 -9.74
C ARG A 99 2.41 -9.79 -9.96
N LYS A 100 1.98 -11.04 -10.16
CA LYS A 100 2.89 -12.13 -10.55
C LYS A 100 3.70 -11.61 -11.73
N VAL A 101 5.02 -11.47 -11.56
CA VAL A 101 5.87 -10.96 -12.64
C VAL A 101 5.64 -11.85 -13.86
N ASP A 102 5.40 -11.21 -15.01
CA ASP A 102 5.17 -11.93 -16.26
C ASP A 102 6.36 -12.84 -16.55
N ASP A 103 6.11 -14.03 -17.11
CA ASP A 103 7.20 -14.97 -17.43
C ASP A 103 8.21 -14.37 -18.42
N ASN A 104 7.81 -13.36 -19.20
CA ASN A 104 8.64 -12.62 -20.15
C ASN A 104 9.28 -11.35 -19.59
N ALA A 105 9.05 -11.03 -18.32
CA ALA A 105 9.69 -9.86 -17.70
C ALA A 105 11.22 -10.05 -17.62
N PRO A 106 12.00 -8.95 -17.57
CA PRO A 106 13.44 -9.00 -17.41
C PRO A 106 13.86 -9.90 -16.24
N LEU A 107 14.95 -10.66 -16.43
CA LEU A 107 15.44 -11.60 -15.41
C LEU A 107 15.65 -10.91 -14.04
N MET A 108 16.14 -9.68 -14.05
CA MET A 108 16.36 -8.89 -12.83
C MET A 108 15.07 -8.70 -12.04
N GLU A 109 13.97 -8.34 -12.70
CA GLU A 109 12.66 -8.15 -12.08
C GLU A 109 12.10 -9.46 -11.52
N ARG A 110 12.29 -10.57 -12.24
CA ARG A 110 11.86 -11.91 -11.80
C ARG A 110 12.64 -12.39 -10.57
N VAL A 111 13.95 -12.15 -10.52
CA VAL A 111 14.78 -12.49 -9.36
C VAL A 111 14.41 -11.61 -8.18
N GLU A 112 14.26 -10.29 -8.39
CA GLU A 112 13.84 -9.36 -7.35
C GLU A 112 12.48 -9.74 -6.77
N TYR A 113 11.52 -10.15 -7.61
CA TYR A 113 10.24 -10.70 -7.17
C TYR A 113 10.44 -11.88 -6.23
N VAL A 114 11.27 -12.87 -6.57
CA VAL A 114 11.52 -14.03 -5.69
C VAL A 114 12.16 -13.59 -4.37
N LEU A 115 13.13 -12.67 -4.42
CA LEU A 115 13.76 -12.16 -3.20
C LEU A 115 12.75 -11.46 -2.29
N GLN A 116 11.90 -10.58 -2.82
CA GLN A 116 10.90 -9.87 -2.02
C GLN A 116 9.75 -10.78 -1.57
N SER A 117 9.33 -11.72 -2.43
CA SER A 117 8.12 -12.50 -2.22
C SER A 117 8.31 -13.74 -1.36
N GLN A 118 9.49 -14.36 -1.44
CA GLN A 118 9.76 -15.67 -0.84
C GLN A 118 10.92 -15.62 0.14
N ILE A 119 12.02 -14.92 -0.20
CA ILE A 119 13.26 -14.97 0.60
C ILE A 119 13.25 -13.97 1.75
N ASN A 120 12.97 -12.69 1.49
CA ASN A 120 12.98 -11.63 2.49
C ASN A 120 11.99 -11.82 3.63
N PRO A 121 10.76 -12.35 3.42
CA PRO A 121 9.87 -12.68 4.53
C PRO A 121 10.49 -13.68 5.52
N GLN A 122 11.30 -14.63 5.03
CA GLN A 122 11.99 -15.60 5.87
C GLN A 122 13.19 -14.97 6.59
N LEU A 123 14.00 -14.19 5.88
CA LEU A 123 15.14 -13.49 6.47
C LEU A 123 14.72 -12.46 7.54
N ALA A 124 13.59 -11.79 7.33
CA ALA A 124 13.04 -10.82 8.28
C ALA A 124 12.73 -11.45 9.65
N GLY A 125 12.36 -12.73 9.70
CA GLY A 125 12.18 -13.49 10.95
C GLY A 125 13.46 -13.60 11.79
N HIS A 126 14.62 -13.39 11.18
CA HIS A 126 15.93 -13.35 11.83
C HIS A 126 16.56 -11.95 11.79
N GLY A 127 15.77 -10.91 11.50
CA GLY A 127 16.23 -9.52 11.42
C GLY A 127 17.12 -9.22 10.21
N GLY A 128 17.18 -10.11 9.22
CA GLY A 128 17.94 -9.94 7.99
C GLY A 128 17.09 -9.46 6.81
N ARG A 129 17.75 -8.96 5.78
CA ARG A 129 17.20 -8.66 4.45
C ARG A 129 18.26 -8.93 3.39
N VAL A 130 17.83 -9.26 2.19
CA VAL A 130 18.67 -9.31 0.99
C VAL A 130 18.09 -8.41 -0.11
N THR A 131 18.98 -7.76 -0.86
CA THR A 131 18.65 -6.91 -2.01
C THR A 131 19.48 -7.37 -3.21
N LEU A 132 18.89 -7.41 -4.41
CA LEU A 132 19.62 -7.64 -5.65
C LEU A 132 20.28 -6.34 -6.10
N MET A 133 21.60 -6.36 -6.29
CA MET A 133 22.36 -5.20 -6.74
C MET A 133 22.47 -5.16 -8.27
N GLU A 134 22.84 -6.30 -8.85
CA GLU A 134 22.98 -6.45 -10.30
C GLU A 134 22.90 -7.93 -10.70
N ILE A 135 22.57 -8.15 -11.96
CA ILE A 135 22.84 -9.41 -12.65
C ILE A 135 23.85 -9.09 -13.73
N THR A 136 25.03 -9.69 -13.66
CA THR A 136 26.12 -9.44 -14.62
C THR A 136 25.79 -10.10 -15.97
N ASP A 137 26.50 -9.67 -17.02
CA ASP A 137 26.40 -10.28 -18.36
C ASP A 137 26.74 -11.79 -18.35
N ASP A 138 27.60 -12.21 -17.41
CA ASP A 138 27.94 -13.62 -17.15
C ASP A 138 26.87 -14.37 -16.33
N SER A 139 25.68 -13.79 -16.17
CA SER A 139 24.55 -14.35 -15.42
C SER A 139 24.83 -14.61 -13.94
N LEU A 140 25.68 -13.78 -13.31
CA LEU A 140 25.92 -13.82 -11.85
C LEU A 140 25.04 -12.78 -11.15
N ALA A 141 24.32 -13.19 -10.11
CA ALA A 141 23.55 -12.28 -9.27
C ALA A 141 24.39 -11.77 -8.09
N ILE A 142 24.60 -10.46 -8.00
CA ILE A 142 25.26 -9.82 -6.87
C ILE A 142 24.20 -9.42 -5.84
N LEU A 143 24.28 -10.01 -4.66
CA LEU A 143 23.31 -9.81 -3.58
C LEU A 143 23.95 -9.06 -2.41
N GLN A 144 23.24 -8.08 -1.87
CA GLN A 144 23.62 -7.39 -0.65
C GLN A 144 22.74 -7.84 0.51
N PHE A 145 23.37 -8.34 1.57
CA PHE A 145 22.69 -8.67 2.82
C PHE A 145 22.77 -7.50 3.80
N GLY A 146 21.67 -7.24 4.50
CA GLY A 146 21.55 -6.19 5.50
C GLY A 146 20.72 -6.63 6.70
N ARG A 147 20.58 -5.74 7.69
CA ARG A 147 19.64 -5.90 8.80
C ARG A 147 18.37 -5.08 8.54
N ARG A 148 17.25 -5.51 9.11
CA ARG A 148 16.02 -4.73 9.13
C ARG A 148 16.26 -3.48 9.99
N LEU A 149 16.12 -2.29 9.40
CA LEU A 149 15.97 -1.03 10.14
C LEU A 149 14.60 -1.01 10.81
#